data_AF-A0A831Z1Q9-F1
#
_entry.id   AF-A0A831Z1Q9-F1
#
_cell.length_a   1.000
_cell.length_b   1.000
_cell.length_c   1.000
_cell.angle_alpha   90.00
_cell.angle_beta   90.00
_cell.angle_gamma   90.00
#
_symmetry.space_group_name_H-M   'P 1'
#
loop_
_entity.id
_entity.type
_entity.pdbx_description
1 polymer ?
#
loop_
_entity_poly.entity_id
_entity_poly.type
_entity_poly.pdbx_seq_one_letter_code
_entity_poly.pdbx_strand_id
1 'polypeptide(L)' 'HISNVKVVCPKCGRPTRVGIRILEDNSKVRYCKHQDCGEII' A
#
# COMPACT_ATOMS: atom_id res chain seq x y z
N HIS A 1 -4.45 17.16 11.42
CA HIS A 1 -4.46 15.78 11.95
C HIS A 1 -4.16 14.80 10.82
N ILE A 2 -3.07 14.04 10.86
CA ILE A 2 -2.63 13.19 9.74
C ILE A 2 -3.42 11.86 9.63
N SER A 3 -4.06 11.40 10.70
CA SER A 3 -4.85 10.16 10.63
C SER A 3 -6.14 10.30 9.81
N ASN A 4 -6.49 11.52 9.40
CA ASN A 4 -7.67 11.79 8.57
C ASN A 4 -7.35 11.60 7.07
N VAL A 5 -6.07 11.42 6.68
CA VAL A 5 -5.67 11.20 5.29
C VAL A 5 -5.35 9.73 5.02
N LYS A 6 -5.50 9.31 3.76
CA LYS A 6 -5.16 7.96 3.27
C LYS A 6 -4.27 8.08 2.05
N VAL A 7 -3.42 7.07 1.83
CA VAL A 7 -2.60 6.96 0.61
C VAL A 7 -3.49 6.46 -0.52
N VAL A 8 -3.39 7.10 -1.68
CA VAL A 8 -4.08 6.67 -2.90
C VAL A 8 -3.16 5.68 -3.62
N CYS A 9 -3.68 4.48 -3.92
CA CYS A 9 -2.93 3.49 -4.69
C CYS A 9 -2.86 3.94 -6.15
N PRO A 10 -1.67 4.04 -6.78
CA PRO A 10 -1.53 4.49 -8.16
C PRO A 10 -2.16 3.52 -9.17
N LYS A 11 -2.22 2.21 -8.84
CA LYS A 11 -2.80 1.19 -9.73
C LYS A 11 -4.32 1.21 -9.75
N CYS A 12 -4.97 1.33 -8.59
CA CYS A 12 -6.43 1.25 -8.51
C CYS A 12 -7.14 2.59 -8.26
N GLY A 13 -6.39 3.68 -8.07
CA GLY A 13 -6.91 5.03 -7.85
C GLY A 13 -7.71 5.24 -6.56
N ARG A 14 -7.82 4.20 -5.71
CA ARG A 14 -8.63 4.23 -4.49
C ARG A 14 -7.76 4.53 -3.26
N PRO A 15 -8.27 5.32 -2.29
CA PRO A 15 -7.61 5.48 -1.00
C PRO A 15 -7.60 4.13 -0.26
N THR A 16 -6.44 3.74 0.27
CA THR A 16 -6.24 2.42 0.88
C THR A 16 -5.42 2.50 2.17
N ARG A 17 -5.49 1.44 2.98
CA ARG A 17 -4.53 1.21 4.07
C ARG A 17 -3.31 0.51 3.47
N VAL A 18 -2.13 0.97 3.85
CA VAL A 18 -0.87 0.33 3.44
C VAL A 18 -0.54 -0.83 4.37
N GLY A 19 -0.03 -1.92 3.81
CA GLY A 19 0.66 -2.99 4.53
C GLY A 19 2.16 -2.93 4.25
N ILE A 20 2.94 -3.69 5.01
CA ILE A 20 4.38 -3.83 4.80
C ILE A 20 4.65 -5.28 4.41
N ARG A 21 5.49 -5.49 3.39
CA ARG A 21 6.06 -6.78 3.00
C ARG A 21 7.58 -6.65 2.90
N ILE A 22 8.26 -7.76 3.14
CA ILE A 22 9.71 -7.87 2.95
C ILE A 22 9.89 -8.70 1.68
N LEU A 23 10.62 -8.16 0.71
CA LEU A 23 10.95 -8.87 -0.52
C LEU A 23 12.18 -9.78 -0.30
N GLU A 24 12.50 -10.60 -1.28
CA GLU A 24 13.62 -11.56 -1.22
C GLU A 24 14.99 -10.88 -1.08
N ASP A 25 15.12 -9.64 -1.58
CA ASP A 25 16.29 -8.78 -1.43
C ASP A 25 16.38 -8.11 -0.03
N ASN A 26 15.50 -8.50 0.89
CA ASN A 26 15.35 -7.95 2.23
C ASN A 26 14.91 -6.47 2.29
N SER A 27 14.42 -5.93 1.17
CA SER A 27 13.83 -4.58 1.13
C SER A 27 12.44 -4.58 1.77
N LYS A 28 12.14 -3.51 2.51
CA LYS A 28 10.81 -3.27 3.09
C LYS A 28 10.01 -2.40 2.16
N VAL A 29 8.94 -2.97 1.60
CA VAL A 29 8.05 -2.27 0.68
C VAL A 29 6.66 -2.12 1.28
N ARG A 30 5.97 -1.04 0.90
CA ARG A 30 4.55 -0.87 1.23
C ARG A 30 3.70 -1.47 0.11
N TYR A 31 2.54 -2.00 0.46
CA TYR A 31 1.60 -2.54 -0.52
C TYR A 31 0.16 -2.16 -0.21
N CYS A 32 -0.69 -2.19 -1.23
CA CYS A 32 -2.11 -1.95 -1.15
C CYS A 32 -2.82 -3.11 -0.45
N LYS A 33 -3.53 -2.87 0.66
CA LYS A 33 -4.30 -3.90 1.37
C LYS A 33 -5.64 -4.26 0.72
N HIS A 34 -5.99 -3.66 -0.41
CA HIS A 34 -7.20 -4.07 -1.14
C HIS A 34 -7.00 -5.47 -1.73
N GLN A 35 -7.94 -6.36 -1.46
CA GLN A 35 -7.85 -7.79 -1.81
C GLN A 35 -7.77 -8.03 -3.32
N ASP A 36 -8.33 -7.13 -4.12
CA ASP A 36 -8.35 -7.14 -5.58
C ASP A 36 -7.14 -6.44 -6.22
N CYS A 37 -6.21 -5.86 -5.43
CA CYS A 37 -5.08 -5.10 -5.96
C CYS A 37 -3.72 -5.66 -5.52
N GLY A 38 -3.43 -5.66 -4.22
CA GLY A 38 -2.16 -6.19 -3.67
C GLY A 38 -0.86 -5.51 -4.11
N GLU A 39 -0.93 -4.45 -4.92
CA GLU A 39 0.22 -3.81 -5.58
C GLU A 39 1.15 -3.07 -4.62
N ILE A 40 2.45 -3.02 -4.95
CA ILE A 40 3.45 -2.24 -4.23
C ILE A 40 3.20 -0.73 -4.43
N ILE A 41 3.35 0.06 -3.36
CA ILE A 41 3.12 1.52 -3.32
C ILE A 41 4.37 2.24 -2.83
#